data_AF-A0A1G0Z8E9-F1
#
_entry.id   AF-A0A1G0Z8E9-F1
#
_cell.length_a   1.000
_cell.length_b   1.000
_cell.length_c   1.000
_cell.angle_alpha   90.00
_cell.angle_beta   90.00
_cell.angle_gamma   90.00
#
_symmetry.space_group_name_H-M   'P 1'
#
loop_
_entity.id
_entity.type
_entity.pdbx_description
1 polymer ?
#
loop_
_entity_poly.entity_id
_entity_poly.type
_entity_poly.pdbx_seq_one_letter_code
_entity_poly.pdbx_strand_id
1 'polypeptide(L)'
;MWAERRGSDMQKELIFESSDKFAGCHAATLAYACDGNIVAAWFAGSHEGHDDVGIWSSIRIGSKWETPRQIAKVCSQPHWNPVLFNPGNGFIYLYFKVSKTIPSWVTWVASSADCGRTWSAPSELVAGDRSGGRGPVKNKPIILSNGFWLAPASVETKDEWKVFCDRSSDQGKNWEKSNFVGFEDSGMEGKGVIQPTLWESSPGSVHMLMRSTCGKICRSDSSDYGKTWTQARATSLQNNNSGIDLTRLDNGTLALLCNPVGNIGRRTPLTLSVSNDNGNKWLSLYNIEDDDVDVGHLIRQDGGEFSYPSVISRGNVIYAVYTRHRKQIGFIKDEIKL
;
A
#
# COMPACT_ATOMS: atom_id res chain seq x y z
N MET A 1 10.28 -9.41 -28.96
CA MET A 1 9.98 -8.02 -29.37
C MET A 1 8.70 -7.62 -28.66
N TRP A 2 8.78 -6.73 -27.68
CA TRP A 2 7.61 -6.24 -26.93
C TRP A 2 7.19 -4.91 -27.57
N ALA A 3 6.00 -4.89 -28.18
CA ALA A 3 5.40 -3.64 -28.67
C ALA A 3 4.80 -2.87 -27.49
N GLU A 4 4.98 -1.55 -27.45
CA GLU A 4 4.29 -0.66 -26.52
C GLU A 4 2.78 -0.88 -26.65
N ARG A 5 2.15 -1.47 -25.62
CA ARG A 5 0.69 -1.57 -25.54
C ARG A 5 0.16 -0.28 -24.93
N ARG A 6 -0.74 0.40 -25.66
CA ARG A 6 -1.71 1.31 -25.03
C ARG A 6 -2.72 0.45 -24.29
N GLY A 7 -3.00 0.74 -23.02
CA GLY A 7 -3.92 -0.01 -22.15
C GLY A 7 -5.40 0.06 -22.57
N SER A 8 -5.75 -0.43 -23.76
CA SER A 8 -7.06 -0.24 -24.39
C SER A 8 -8.26 -0.84 -23.64
N ASP A 9 -8.02 -1.75 -22.69
CA ASP A 9 -9.07 -2.41 -21.89
C ASP A 9 -9.06 -2.00 -20.41
N MET A 10 -8.15 -1.11 -20.00
CA MET A 10 -8.03 -0.66 -18.61
C MET A 10 -9.21 0.22 -18.24
N GLN A 11 -10.01 -0.23 -17.26
CA GLN A 11 -11.07 0.58 -16.68
C GLN A 11 -10.46 1.52 -15.63
N LYS A 12 -10.67 2.82 -15.80
CA LYS A 12 -10.18 3.86 -14.89
C LYS A 12 -11.32 4.79 -14.52
N GLU A 13 -11.46 5.06 -13.24
CA GLU A 13 -12.53 5.88 -12.68
C GLU A 13 -12.05 6.56 -11.39
N LEU A 14 -12.73 7.62 -10.98
CA LEU A 14 -12.59 8.18 -9.64
C LEU A 14 -13.60 7.52 -8.72
N ILE A 15 -13.20 7.24 -7.47
CA ILE A 15 -14.14 6.75 -6.45
C ILE A 15 -15.19 7.83 -6.12
N PHE A 16 -14.78 9.09 -6.19
CA PHE A 16 -15.61 10.28 -6.03
C PHE A 16 -14.95 11.46 -6.75
N GLU A 17 -15.75 12.38 -7.27
CA GLU A 17 -15.26 13.59 -7.94
C GLU A 17 -14.79 14.64 -6.94
N SER A 18 -15.58 14.88 -5.90
CA SER A 18 -15.30 15.82 -4.82
C SER A 18 -16.01 15.41 -3.54
N SER A 19 -15.64 16.01 -2.41
CA SER A 19 -16.33 15.84 -1.14
C SER A 19 -16.50 17.20 -0.46
N ASP A 20 -17.67 17.41 0.14
CA ASP A 20 -17.95 18.49 1.07
C ASP A 20 -17.54 18.16 2.52
N LYS A 21 -17.19 16.89 2.79
CA LYS A 21 -16.88 16.39 4.15
C LYS A 21 -15.39 16.43 4.49
N PHE A 22 -14.52 16.58 3.50
CA PHE A 22 -13.08 16.68 3.68
C PHE A 22 -12.44 17.44 2.52
N ALA A 23 -11.36 18.17 2.81
CA ALA A 23 -10.63 18.95 1.81
C ALA A 23 -9.46 18.17 1.19
N GLY A 24 -8.92 17.19 1.93
CA GLY A 24 -7.83 16.33 1.46
C GLY A 24 -7.99 14.87 1.89
N CYS A 25 -7.48 13.97 1.05
CA CYS A 25 -7.48 12.53 1.25
C CYS A 25 -6.17 11.90 0.77
N HIS A 26 -5.70 10.84 1.43
CA HIS A 26 -4.46 10.16 1.05
C HIS A 26 -4.38 8.71 1.58
N ALA A 27 -3.34 8.00 1.17
CA ALA A 27 -3.02 6.62 1.55
C ALA A 27 -4.18 5.65 1.33
N ALA A 28 -4.57 5.49 0.06
CA ALA A 28 -5.64 4.59 -0.32
C ALA A 28 -5.23 3.11 -0.20
N THR A 29 -6.20 2.27 0.14
CA THR A 29 -6.09 0.81 0.22
C THR A 29 -7.37 0.18 -0.31
N LEU A 30 -7.29 -1.07 -0.77
CA LEU A 30 -8.46 -1.83 -1.23
C LEU A 30 -8.40 -3.30 -0.84
N ALA A 31 -9.57 -3.92 -0.71
CA ALA A 31 -9.72 -5.36 -0.53
C ALA A 31 -10.97 -5.87 -1.27
N TYR A 32 -10.96 -7.16 -1.61
CA TYR A 32 -12.19 -7.84 -2.03
C TYR A 32 -13.18 -7.90 -0.87
N ALA A 33 -14.45 -7.71 -1.19
CA ALA A 33 -15.56 -8.03 -0.31
C ALA A 33 -16.00 -9.49 -0.48
N CYS A 34 -16.71 -10.03 0.51
CA CYS A 34 -17.24 -11.39 0.49
C CYS A 34 -18.28 -11.65 -0.61
N ASP A 35 -18.93 -10.60 -1.11
CA ASP A 35 -19.98 -10.63 -2.14
C ASP A 35 -19.45 -10.35 -3.57
N GLY A 36 -18.12 -10.31 -3.74
CA GLY A 36 -17.47 -10.01 -5.02
C GLY A 36 -17.31 -8.52 -5.33
N ASN A 37 -17.76 -7.63 -4.44
CA ASN A 37 -17.51 -6.20 -4.54
C ASN A 37 -16.08 -5.83 -4.14
N ILE A 38 -15.72 -4.55 -4.30
CA ILE A 38 -14.45 -3.99 -3.82
C ILE A 38 -14.74 -3.00 -2.70
N VAL A 39 -14.02 -3.10 -1.59
CA VAL A 39 -14.00 -2.08 -0.55
C VAL A 39 -12.71 -1.28 -0.71
N ALA A 40 -12.82 0.04 -0.77
CA ALA A 40 -11.68 0.95 -0.71
C ALA A 40 -11.74 1.78 0.57
N ALA A 41 -10.58 2.13 1.11
CA ALA A 41 -10.46 3.03 2.26
C ALA A 41 -9.25 3.97 2.11
N TRP A 42 -9.31 5.12 2.77
CA TRP A 42 -8.28 6.16 2.79
C TRP A 42 -8.45 7.02 4.05
N PHE A 43 -7.44 7.78 4.44
CA PHE A 43 -7.65 8.81 5.46
C PHE A 43 -8.04 10.13 4.79
N ALA A 44 -8.90 10.90 5.44
CA ALA A 44 -9.30 12.22 4.95
C ALA A 44 -9.73 13.16 6.08
N GLY A 45 -9.56 14.46 5.82
CA GLY A 45 -9.90 15.56 6.73
C GLY A 45 -9.61 16.92 6.10
N SER A 46 -9.49 17.96 6.92
CA SER A 46 -9.15 19.31 6.49
C SER A 46 -7.73 19.42 5.92
N HIS A 47 -6.77 18.74 6.55
CA HIS A 47 -5.39 18.61 6.09
C HIS A 47 -4.74 17.37 6.70
N GLU A 48 -3.72 16.82 6.06
CA GLU A 48 -2.96 15.69 6.62
C GLU A 48 -2.42 16.04 8.02
N GLY A 49 -2.66 15.17 8.99
CA GLY A 49 -2.21 15.36 10.37
C GLY A 49 -3.05 16.29 11.23
N HIS A 50 -4.11 16.90 10.70
CA HIS A 50 -5.06 17.65 11.52
C HIS A 50 -5.93 16.72 12.38
N ASP A 51 -6.36 17.23 13.53
CA ASP A 51 -7.09 16.45 14.54
C ASP A 51 -8.46 15.95 14.04
N ASP A 52 -8.99 16.47 12.93
CA ASP A 52 -10.24 16.04 12.29
C ASP A 52 -10.07 14.86 11.31
N VAL A 53 -8.82 14.48 10.97
CA VAL A 53 -8.57 13.38 10.04
C VAL A 53 -9.10 12.06 10.61
N GLY A 54 -9.94 11.38 9.82
CA GLY A 54 -10.49 10.06 10.10
C GLY A 54 -10.30 9.10 8.94
N ILE A 55 -10.72 7.85 9.11
CA ILE A 55 -10.70 6.84 8.03
C ILE A 55 -12.05 6.84 7.33
N TRP A 56 -11.99 6.93 6.00
CA TRP A 56 -13.14 6.94 5.10
C TRP A 56 -13.10 5.72 4.21
N SER A 57 -14.27 5.29 3.75
CA SER A 57 -14.41 4.15 2.86
C SER A 57 -15.58 4.32 1.89
N SER A 58 -15.47 3.65 0.75
CA SER A 58 -16.54 3.44 -0.21
C SER A 58 -16.51 1.99 -0.69
N ILE A 59 -17.69 1.46 -1.03
CA ILE A 59 -17.85 0.12 -1.62
C ILE A 59 -18.24 0.27 -3.08
N ARG A 60 -17.57 -0.48 -3.94
CA ARG A 60 -17.89 -0.59 -5.36
C ARG A 60 -18.86 -1.74 -5.58
N ILE A 61 -20.12 -1.42 -5.90
CA ILE A 61 -21.15 -2.39 -6.23
C ILE A 61 -21.36 -2.41 -7.74
N GLY A 62 -21.04 -3.54 -8.37
CA GLY A 62 -21.10 -3.68 -9.83
C GLY A 62 -20.11 -2.73 -10.52
N SER A 63 -20.59 -1.61 -11.08
CA SER A 63 -19.77 -0.58 -11.74
C SER A 63 -19.88 0.80 -11.10
N LYS A 64 -20.39 0.89 -9.86
CA LYS A 64 -20.64 2.16 -9.17
C LYS A 64 -20.06 2.14 -7.77
N TRP A 65 -19.52 3.28 -7.34
CA TRP A 65 -19.10 3.51 -5.96
C TRP A 65 -20.24 4.08 -5.14
N GLU A 66 -20.41 3.58 -3.92
CA GLU A 66 -21.26 4.22 -2.91
C GLU A 66 -20.67 5.58 -2.48
N THR A 67 -21.50 6.46 -1.94
CA THR A 67 -21.01 7.71 -1.34
C THR A 67 -20.03 7.42 -0.20
N PRO A 68 -18.85 8.07 -0.15
CA PRO A 68 -17.90 7.88 0.94
C PRO A 68 -18.51 8.10 2.33
N ARG A 69 -18.17 7.20 3.26
CA ARG A 69 -18.54 7.28 4.68
C ARG A 69 -17.32 7.20 5.59
N GLN A 70 -17.33 7.95 6.69
CA GLN A 70 -16.32 7.82 7.73
C GLN A 70 -16.58 6.53 8.51
N ILE A 71 -15.58 5.65 8.61
CA ILE A 71 -15.70 4.32 9.23
C ILE A 71 -14.86 4.18 10.50
N ALA A 72 -13.88 5.05 10.74
CA ALA A 72 -13.15 5.07 12.01
C ALA A 72 -12.71 6.49 12.40
N LYS A 73 -13.00 6.83 13.67
CA LYS A 73 -12.51 8.01 14.38
C LYS A 73 -12.58 7.76 15.89
N VAL A 74 -11.51 7.20 16.47
CA VAL A 74 -11.52 6.70 17.87
C VAL A 74 -11.22 7.79 18.91
N CYS A 75 -10.62 8.91 18.50
CA CYS A 75 -10.32 10.04 19.37
C CYS A 75 -10.03 11.31 18.54
N SER A 76 -9.81 12.45 19.23
CA SER A 76 -9.45 13.74 18.66
C SER A 76 -7.95 13.84 18.28
N GLN A 77 -7.44 12.80 17.62
CA GLN A 77 -6.10 12.78 17.02
C GLN A 77 -6.21 12.29 15.57
N PRO A 78 -5.30 12.69 14.68
CA PRO A 78 -5.33 12.27 13.28
C PRO A 78 -5.21 10.75 13.15
N HIS A 79 -5.96 10.21 12.18
CA HIS A 79 -5.91 8.82 11.78
C HIS A 79 -5.13 8.68 10.46
N TRP A 80 -4.33 7.65 10.34
CA TRP A 80 -3.37 7.53 9.23
C TRP A 80 -3.37 6.13 8.61
N ASN A 81 -2.86 6.07 7.37
CA ASN A 81 -2.52 4.88 6.61
C ASN A 81 -3.44 3.68 6.86
N PRO A 82 -4.72 3.75 6.45
CA PRO A 82 -5.58 2.58 6.52
C PRO A 82 -5.01 1.47 5.65
N VAL A 83 -5.15 0.22 6.11
CA VAL A 83 -4.82 -0.98 5.34
C VAL A 83 -5.98 -1.95 5.46
N LEU A 84 -6.58 -2.30 4.33
CA LEU A 84 -7.59 -3.33 4.24
C LEU A 84 -6.93 -4.68 3.97
N PHE A 85 -7.43 -5.72 4.63
CA PHE A 85 -6.97 -7.09 4.45
C PHE A 85 -8.14 -8.06 4.54
N ASN A 86 -8.37 -8.82 3.47
CA ASN A 86 -9.34 -9.92 3.48
C ASN A 86 -8.56 -11.24 3.36
N PRO A 87 -8.43 -12.01 4.46
CA PRO A 87 -7.74 -13.30 4.45
C PRO A 87 -8.60 -14.47 3.97
N GLY A 88 -9.86 -14.24 3.58
CA GLY A 88 -10.78 -15.30 3.15
C GLY A 88 -11.44 -16.07 4.30
N ASN A 89 -11.38 -15.57 5.53
CA ASN A 89 -12.01 -16.20 6.71
C ASN A 89 -13.41 -15.64 7.04
N GLY A 90 -14.05 -14.95 6.09
CA GLY A 90 -15.35 -14.30 6.27
C GLY A 90 -15.28 -12.86 6.79
N PHE A 91 -14.10 -12.36 7.16
CA PHE A 91 -13.91 -10.99 7.64
C PHE A 91 -13.05 -10.15 6.69
N ILE A 92 -13.29 -8.84 6.70
CA ILE A 92 -12.34 -7.83 6.22
C ILE A 92 -11.79 -7.12 7.45
N TYR A 93 -10.47 -7.04 7.55
CA TYR A 93 -9.78 -6.31 8.61
C TYR A 93 -9.36 -4.93 8.11
N LEU A 94 -9.55 -3.91 8.93
CA LEU A 94 -9.06 -2.56 8.75
C LEU A 94 -8.03 -2.28 9.84
N TYR A 95 -6.79 -2.03 9.41
CA TYR A 95 -5.73 -1.52 10.27
C TYR A 95 -5.54 -0.04 10.00
N PHE A 96 -5.37 0.78 11.03
CA PHE A 96 -5.09 2.22 10.89
C PHE A 96 -4.26 2.73 12.06
N LYS A 97 -3.65 3.90 11.93
CA LYS A 97 -2.74 4.43 12.96
C LYS A 97 -3.34 5.68 13.57
N VAL A 98 -3.09 5.88 14.84
CA VAL A 98 -3.57 7.05 15.57
C VAL A 98 -2.39 7.62 16.36
N SER A 99 -2.05 8.88 16.08
CA SER A 99 -1.19 9.75 16.90
C SER A 99 -0.97 11.07 16.17
N LYS A 100 -0.75 12.15 16.92
CA LYS A 100 -0.37 13.47 16.37
C LYS A 100 1.01 13.47 15.68
N THR A 101 1.91 12.59 16.11
CA THR A 101 3.26 12.45 15.52
C THR A 101 3.47 11.02 15.01
N ILE A 102 4.15 10.91 13.86
CA ILE A 102 4.44 9.63 13.19
C ILE A 102 5.22 8.65 14.10
N PRO A 103 6.28 9.07 14.82
CA PRO A 103 7.06 8.14 15.65
C PRO A 103 6.28 7.54 16.81
N SER A 104 5.14 8.15 17.20
CA SER A 104 4.29 7.69 18.31
C SER A 104 3.02 6.99 17.85
N TRP A 105 2.94 6.58 16.57
CA TRP A 105 1.78 5.86 16.06
C TRP A 105 1.44 4.62 16.87
N VAL A 106 0.16 4.52 17.23
CA VAL A 106 -0.48 3.31 17.75
C VAL A 106 -1.28 2.70 16.61
N THR A 107 -1.10 1.40 16.34
CA THR A 107 -1.92 0.70 15.36
C THR A 107 -3.21 0.21 16.02
N TRP A 108 -4.32 0.53 15.39
CA TRP A 108 -5.66 0.07 15.72
C TRP A 108 -6.17 -0.89 14.66
N VAL A 109 -7.04 -1.82 15.06
CA VAL A 109 -7.69 -2.79 14.19
C VAL A 109 -9.20 -2.81 14.45
N ALA A 110 -9.96 -2.93 13.36
CA ALA A 110 -11.39 -3.24 13.35
C ALA A 110 -11.66 -4.32 12.29
N SER A 111 -12.78 -5.02 12.41
CA SER A 111 -13.20 -6.04 11.43
C SER A 111 -14.63 -5.81 10.96
N SER A 112 -14.90 -6.14 9.71
CA SER A 112 -16.23 -6.20 9.12
C SER A 112 -16.58 -7.65 8.77
N ALA A 113 -17.77 -8.09 9.19
CA ALA A 113 -18.34 -9.41 8.89
C ALA A 113 -19.41 -9.36 7.78
N ASP A 114 -19.67 -8.17 7.24
CA ASP A 114 -20.76 -7.87 6.32
C ASP A 114 -20.26 -7.12 5.08
N CYS A 115 -19.14 -7.58 4.53
CA CYS A 115 -18.58 -7.11 3.27
C CYS A 115 -18.20 -5.61 3.28
N GLY A 116 -17.75 -5.08 4.43
CA GLY A 116 -17.30 -3.70 4.61
C GLY A 116 -18.42 -2.71 4.96
N ARG A 117 -19.66 -3.19 5.17
CA ARG A 117 -20.82 -2.33 5.46
C ARG A 117 -20.75 -1.73 6.86
N THR A 118 -20.48 -2.55 7.86
CA THR A 118 -20.28 -2.13 9.25
C THR A 118 -18.94 -2.64 9.77
N TRP A 119 -18.46 -2.00 10.85
CA TRP A 119 -17.16 -2.29 11.45
C TRP A 119 -17.33 -2.48 12.95
N SER A 120 -16.59 -3.43 13.51
CA SER A 120 -16.50 -3.61 14.96
C SER A 120 -15.92 -2.38 15.63
N ALA A 121 -16.14 -2.24 16.95
CA ALA A 121 -15.41 -1.27 17.75
C ALA A 121 -13.90 -1.49 17.57
N PRO A 122 -13.11 -0.46 17.20
CA PRO A 122 -11.67 -0.62 17.05
C PRO A 122 -10.97 -0.90 18.38
N SER A 123 -9.86 -1.63 18.33
CA SER A 123 -8.96 -1.85 19.47
C SER A 123 -7.50 -1.72 19.06
N GLU A 124 -6.58 -1.49 20.00
CA GLU A 124 -5.14 -1.51 19.71
C GLU A 124 -4.72 -2.90 19.20
N LEU A 125 -3.95 -2.95 18.12
CA LEU A 125 -3.48 -4.21 17.52
C LEU A 125 -2.59 -5.00 18.49
N VAL A 126 -1.70 -4.29 19.18
CA VAL A 126 -0.85 -4.80 20.26
C VAL A 126 -1.00 -3.83 21.41
N ALA A 127 -1.66 -4.27 22.47
CA ALA A 127 -2.00 -3.41 23.61
C ALA A 127 -0.73 -2.77 24.20
N GLY A 128 -0.74 -1.44 24.32
CA GLY A 128 0.35 -0.67 24.91
C GLY A 128 1.55 -0.45 23.98
N ASP A 129 1.54 -0.95 22.74
CA ASP A 129 2.65 -0.69 21.81
C ASP A 129 2.67 0.79 21.40
N ARG A 130 3.83 1.42 21.57
CA ARG A 130 4.12 2.81 21.18
C ARG A 130 5.38 2.90 20.33
N SER A 131 5.71 1.82 19.61
CA SER A 131 6.98 1.67 18.89
C SER A 131 7.01 2.33 17.51
N GLY A 132 6.00 3.14 17.17
CA GLY A 132 5.89 3.83 15.88
C GLY A 132 5.11 3.05 14.82
N GLY A 133 4.16 2.22 15.25
CA GLY A 133 3.30 1.42 14.39
C GLY A 133 3.75 -0.05 14.28
N ARG A 134 2.80 -0.95 14.52
CA ARG A 134 2.90 -2.41 14.37
C ARG A 134 1.91 -2.91 13.33
N GLY A 135 2.02 -4.17 12.91
CA GLY A 135 1.21 -4.76 11.86
C GLY A 135 1.43 -4.04 10.52
N PRO A 136 0.43 -4.01 9.63
CA PRO A 136 0.62 -3.42 8.31
C PRO A 136 0.67 -1.88 8.41
N VAL A 137 1.84 -1.29 8.15
CA VAL A 137 2.02 0.18 8.23
C VAL A 137 1.50 0.91 6.99
N LYS A 138 1.53 0.28 5.82
CA LYS A 138 1.00 0.89 4.58
C LYS A 138 0.47 -0.14 3.58
N ASN A 139 1.16 -1.27 3.41
CA ASN A 139 0.75 -2.31 2.48
C ASN A 139 0.05 -3.45 3.22
N LYS A 140 -0.80 -4.18 2.49
CA LYS A 140 -1.57 -5.33 2.97
C LYS A 140 -0.65 -6.45 3.47
N PRO A 141 -1.06 -7.20 4.52
CA PRO A 141 -0.45 -8.48 4.86
C PRO A 141 -0.55 -9.50 3.72
N ILE A 142 0.27 -10.55 3.79
CA ILE A 142 0.11 -11.77 3.00
C ILE A 142 -0.17 -12.96 3.93
N ILE A 143 -0.85 -13.98 3.41
CA ILE A 143 -0.94 -15.29 4.05
C ILE A 143 0.17 -16.15 3.47
N LEU A 144 1.04 -16.65 4.33
CA LEU A 144 2.12 -17.55 3.97
C LEU A 144 1.59 -18.97 3.77
N SER A 145 2.33 -19.78 3.04
CA SER A 145 2.03 -21.18 2.74
C SER A 145 1.85 -22.08 3.97
N ASN A 146 2.37 -21.69 5.13
CA ASN A 146 2.14 -22.36 6.41
C ASN A 146 0.89 -21.85 7.18
N GLY A 147 0.09 -20.97 6.56
CA GLY A 147 -1.12 -20.38 7.13
C GLY A 147 -0.88 -19.15 8.01
N PHE A 148 0.37 -18.77 8.28
CA PHE A 148 0.67 -17.59 9.09
C PHE A 148 0.42 -16.31 8.31
N TRP A 149 0.03 -15.25 9.01
CA TRP A 149 -0.08 -13.92 8.42
C TRP A 149 1.23 -13.18 8.64
N LEU A 150 1.68 -12.49 7.59
CA LEU A 150 2.87 -11.64 7.65
C LEU A 150 2.50 -10.23 7.23
N ALA A 151 2.61 -9.29 8.18
CA ALA A 151 2.25 -7.90 8.00
C ALA A 151 3.50 -7.02 7.82
N PRO A 152 3.61 -6.29 6.69
CA PRO A 152 4.74 -5.43 6.42
C PRO A 152 4.70 -4.14 7.27
N ALA A 153 5.78 -3.86 7.98
CA ALA A 153 5.83 -2.76 8.93
C ALA A 153 7.12 -1.93 8.82
N SER A 154 7.08 -0.75 9.43
CA SER A 154 8.24 0.13 9.49
C SER A 154 8.08 1.21 10.54
N VAL A 155 9.18 1.59 11.20
CA VAL A 155 9.25 2.74 12.09
C VAL A 155 9.81 3.93 11.32
N GLU A 156 9.20 5.09 11.52
CA GLU A 156 9.62 6.35 10.90
C GLU A 156 10.00 7.36 11.99
N THR A 157 11.28 7.68 12.11
CA THR A 157 11.75 8.75 12.98
C THR A 157 12.27 9.92 12.15
N LYS A 158 12.65 11.01 12.84
CA LYS A 158 13.26 12.17 12.18
C LYS A 158 14.54 11.77 11.44
N ASP A 159 15.34 10.91 12.05
CA ASP A 159 16.72 10.64 11.62
C ASP A 159 16.86 9.28 10.94
N GLU A 160 15.97 8.33 11.21
CA GLU A 160 16.13 6.94 10.76
C GLU A 160 14.78 6.25 10.47
N TRP A 161 14.75 5.48 9.38
CA TRP A 161 13.65 4.64 8.95
C TRP A 161 14.09 3.17 8.95
N LYS A 162 13.30 2.32 9.62
CA LYS A 162 13.62 0.90 9.80
C LYS A 162 12.43 0.03 9.42
N VAL A 163 12.70 -1.02 8.64
CA VAL A 163 11.70 -1.99 8.21
C VAL A 163 11.77 -3.26 9.06
N PHE A 164 10.60 -3.83 9.33
CA PHE A 164 10.42 -5.14 9.95
C PHE A 164 9.11 -5.77 9.45
N CYS A 165 8.81 -7.00 9.85
CA CYS A 165 7.50 -7.60 9.67
C CYS A 165 6.92 -8.03 11.01
N ASP A 166 5.61 -7.93 11.15
CA ASP A 166 4.87 -8.57 12.24
C ASP A 166 4.28 -9.87 11.73
N ARG A 167 4.48 -10.96 12.47
CA ARG A 167 3.99 -12.29 12.11
C ARG A 167 2.91 -12.73 13.09
N SER A 168 1.83 -13.29 12.58
CA SER A 168 0.77 -13.90 13.39
C SER A 168 0.57 -15.35 12.99
N SER A 169 0.67 -16.25 13.96
CA SER A 169 0.41 -17.69 13.79
C SER A 169 -1.03 -18.10 14.09
N ASP A 170 -1.87 -17.15 14.52
CA ASP A 170 -3.21 -17.38 15.06
C ASP A 170 -4.28 -16.48 14.41
N GLN A 171 -4.09 -16.17 13.13
CA GLN A 171 -5.02 -15.38 12.30
C GLN A 171 -5.28 -13.97 12.85
N GLY A 172 -4.19 -13.28 13.22
CA GLY A 172 -4.18 -11.88 13.58
C GLY A 172 -4.54 -11.57 15.03
N LYS A 173 -4.67 -12.58 15.90
CA LYS A 173 -4.97 -12.38 17.32
C LYS A 173 -3.73 -11.92 18.09
N ASN A 174 -2.57 -12.53 17.82
CA ASN A 174 -1.28 -12.15 18.39
C ASN A 174 -0.25 -11.89 17.29
N TRP A 175 0.69 -10.97 17.57
CA TRP A 175 1.69 -10.52 16.60
C TRP A 175 3.10 -10.49 17.20
N GLU A 176 4.02 -11.18 16.54
CA GLU A 176 5.43 -11.24 16.88
C GLU A 176 6.25 -10.40 15.90
N LYS A 177 7.00 -9.43 16.43
CA LYS A 177 7.86 -8.54 15.66
C LYS A 177 9.13 -9.27 15.22
N SER A 178 9.48 -9.20 13.93
CA SER A 178 10.78 -9.64 13.44
C SER A 178 11.89 -8.67 13.85
N ASN A 179 13.15 -9.09 13.66
CA ASN A 179 14.27 -8.15 13.67
C ASN A 179 14.10 -7.08 12.58
N PHE A 180 14.73 -5.93 12.78
CA PHE A 180 14.84 -4.93 11.73
C PHE A 180 15.72 -5.44 10.60
N VAL A 181 15.34 -5.11 9.37
CA VAL A 181 16.14 -5.38 8.18
C VAL A 181 17.37 -4.50 8.21
N GLY A 182 18.56 -5.11 8.22
CA GLY A 182 19.84 -4.40 8.11
C GLY A 182 20.14 -3.93 6.69
N PHE A 183 21.27 -3.27 6.46
CA PHE A 183 21.73 -2.83 5.14
C PHE A 183 23.13 -3.33 4.86
N GLU A 184 23.40 -3.77 3.62
CA GLU A 184 24.67 -4.41 3.24
C GLU A 184 25.86 -3.45 3.27
N ASP A 185 25.67 -2.18 2.90
CA ASP A 185 26.74 -1.18 2.88
C ASP A 185 26.18 0.22 3.13
N SER A 186 26.92 1.02 3.91
CA SER A 186 26.63 2.39 4.36
C SER A 186 26.64 3.46 3.25
N GLY A 187 26.25 3.08 2.01
CA GLY A 187 25.97 3.99 0.89
C GLY A 187 24.50 4.41 0.81
N MET A 188 23.70 4.12 1.84
CA MET A 188 22.32 4.62 1.94
C MET A 188 22.33 6.09 2.31
N GLU A 189 22.22 6.96 1.31
CA GLU A 189 21.96 8.37 1.54
C GLU A 189 20.54 8.57 2.10
N GLY A 190 20.42 9.42 3.12
CA GLY A 190 19.16 9.76 3.78
C GLY A 190 18.80 8.86 4.97
N LYS A 191 17.50 8.62 5.16
CA LYS A 191 16.94 8.07 6.40
C LYS A 191 16.82 6.56 6.42
N GLY A 192 16.76 5.88 5.28
CA GLY A 192 16.58 4.43 5.27
C GLY A 192 15.60 3.92 4.22
N VAL A 193 15.04 2.74 4.52
CA VAL A 193 13.93 2.11 3.81
C VAL A 193 12.68 2.09 4.68
N ILE A 194 11.52 2.05 4.02
CA ILE A 194 10.24 2.11 4.72
C ILE A 194 9.12 1.46 3.87
N GLN A 195 8.00 1.13 4.53
CA GLN A 195 6.74 0.72 3.88
C GLN A 195 6.90 -0.44 2.87
N PRO A 196 7.33 -1.63 3.33
CA PRO A 196 7.55 -2.76 2.45
C PRO A 196 6.24 -3.27 1.84
N THR A 197 6.35 -3.94 0.70
CA THR A 197 5.31 -4.83 0.13
C THR A 197 5.91 -6.22 -0.05
N LEU A 198 5.09 -7.27 0.09
CA LEU A 198 5.56 -8.65 0.32
C LEU A 198 5.02 -9.62 -0.74
N TRP A 199 5.76 -10.69 -1.00
CA TRP A 199 5.25 -11.90 -1.64
C TRP A 199 6.05 -13.13 -1.20
N GLU A 200 5.43 -14.30 -1.28
CA GLU A 200 6.10 -15.59 -1.08
C GLU A 200 6.22 -16.29 -2.45
N SER A 201 7.45 -16.68 -2.82
CA SER A 201 7.72 -17.33 -4.11
C SER A 201 7.59 -18.85 -4.04
N SER A 202 7.93 -19.41 -2.88
CA SER A 202 7.81 -20.82 -2.52
C SER A 202 7.77 -20.94 -0.99
N PRO A 203 7.31 -22.07 -0.41
CA PRO A 203 7.15 -22.18 1.03
C PRO A 203 8.38 -21.75 1.84
N GLY A 204 8.20 -20.73 2.68
CA GLY A 204 9.25 -20.15 3.52
C GLY A 204 10.15 -19.12 2.84
N SER A 205 10.12 -19.04 1.50
CA SER A 205 10.87 -18.06 0.71
C SER A 205 10.04 -16.80 0.48
N VAL A 206 10.20 -15.84 1.40
CA VAL A 206 9.48 -14.57 1.40
C VAL A 206 10.40 -13.45 0.93
N HIS A 207 9.83 -12.51 0.20
CA HIS A 207 10.55 -11.38 -0.36
C HIS A 207 9.84 -10.09 -0.03
N MET A 208 10.60 -9.01 0.05
CA MET A 208 10.05 -7.67 0.19
C MET A 208 10.70 -6.67 -0.78
N LEU A 209 9.89 -5.73 -1.26
CA LEU A 209 10.35 -4.49 -1.87
C LEU A 209 10.01 -3.32 -0.95
N MET A 210 10.92 -2.35 -0.85
CA MET A 210 10.78 -1.18 0.01
C MET A 210 11.09 0.09 -0.77
N ARG A 211 10.36 1.18 -0.52
CA ARG A 211 10.81 2.50 -0.94
C ARG A 211 11.96 2.96 -0.05
N SER A 212 12.82 3.83 -0.58
CA SER A 212 14.02 4.27 0.12
C SER A 212 14.33 5.74 -0.15
N THR A 213 15.22 6.30 0.67
CA THR A 213 15.79 7.65 0.44
C THR A 213 16.94 7.67 -0.58
N CYS A 214 17.46 6.52 -1.02
CA CYS A 214 18.58 6.46 -1.98
C CYS A 214 18.14 6.52 -3.46
N GLY A 215 16.89 6.89 -3.73
CA GLY A 215 16.38 7.06 -5.10
C GLY A 215 16.06 5.75 -5.83
N LYS A 216 16.10 4.60 -5.15
CA LYS A 216 15.85 3.27 -5.71
C LYS A 216 14.92 2.43 -4.83
N ILE A 217 14.22 1.47 -5.41
CA ILE A 217 13.55 0.43 -4.62
C ILE A 217 14.63 -0.51 -4.08
N CYS A 218 14.54 -0.84 -2.79
CA CYS A 218 15.39 -1.82 -2.14
C CYS A 218 14.66 -3.17 -1.99
N ARG A 219 15.43 -4.25 -1.95
CA ARG A 219 14.95 -5.63 -1.74
C ARG A 219 15.62 -6.27 -0.54
N SER A 220 14.87 -7.08 0.19
CA SER A 220 15.38 -8.02 1.19
C SER A 220 14.59 -9.33 1.08
N ASP A 221 15.20 -10.44 1.48
CA ASP A 221 14.64 -11.78 1.33
C ASP A 221 14.71 -12.53 2.66
N SER A 222 13.81 -13.48 2.85
CA SER A 222 13.72 -14.37 4.00
C SER A 222 13.56 -15.80 3.51
N SER A 223 14.24 -16.74 4.16
CA SER A 223 14.16 -18.18 3.91
C SER A 223 13.47 -18.94 5.05
N ASP A 224 12.85 -18.23 5.99
CA ASP A 224 12.32 -18.78 7.24
C ASP A 224 10.95 -18.20 7.62
N TYR A 225 10.09 -17.96 6.61
CA TYR A 225 8.73 -17.42 6.79
C TYR A 225 8.71 -16.02 7.42
N GLY A 226 9.67 -15.17 7.05
CA GLY A 226 9.75 -13.78 7.52
C GLY A 226 10.21 -13.62 8.97
N LYS A 227 10.86 -14.64 9.56
CA LYS A 227 11.44 -14.55 10.91
C LYS A 227 12.72 -13.72 10.89
N THR A 228 13.59 -14.00 9.92
CA THR A 228 14.82 -13.26 9.66
C THR A 228 14.87 -12.80 8.21
N TRP A 229 15.69 -11.80 7.97
CA TRP A 229 15.80 -11.12 6.70
C TRP A 229 17.26 -10.91 6.35
N THR A 230 17.61 -11.08 5.08
CA THR A 230 18.90 -10.62 4.57
C THR A 230 19.01 -9.12 4.75
N GLN A 231 20.24 -8.60 4.73
CA GLN A 231 20.42 -7.16 4.56
C GLN A 231 19.74 -6.68 3.26
N ALA A 232 19.23 -5.45 3.30
CA ALA A 232 18.58 -4.81 2.18
C ALA A 232 19.61 -4.30 1.17
N ARG A 233 19.28 -4.48 -0.12
CA ARG A 233 20.11 -4.07 -1.26
C ARG A 233 19.29 -3.29 -2.29
N ALA A 234 19.89 -2.27 -2.90
CA ALA A 234 19.23 -1.50 -3.95
C ALA A 234 19.03 -2.34 -5.22
N THR A 235 17.86 -2.23 -5.83
CA THR A 235 17.55 -2.85 -7.14
C THR A 235 17.88 -1.90 -8.29
N SER A 236 17.63 -2.31 -9.53
CA SER A 236 17.71 -1.43 -10.71
C SER A 236 16.50 -0.49 -10.84
N LEU A 237 15.42 -0.72 -10.09
CA LEU A 237 14.21 0.12 -10.15
C LEU A 237 14.46 1.47 -9.47
N GLN A 238 14.28 2.55 -10.22
CA GLN A 238 14.26 3.90 -9.68
C GLN A 238 13.01 4.12 -8.83
N ASN A 239 13.12 4.95 -7.80
CA ASN A 239 11.99 5.38 -7.00
C ASN A 239 12.25 6.75 -6.39
N ASN A 240 11.28 7.63 -6.52
CA ASN A 240 11.26 9.01 -6.01
C ASN A 240 10.99 9.11 -4.50
N ASN A 241 11.19 8.02 -3.75
CA ASN A 241 10.76 7.83 -2.36
C ASN A 241 9.23 7.90 -2.15
N SER A 242 8.42 7.57 -3.17
CA SER A 242 6.97 7.42 -3.03
C SER A 242 6.55 5.99 -2.73
N GLY A 243 5.37 5.86 -2.11
CA GLY A 243 4.76 4.58 -1.78
C GLY A 243 4.67 3.66 -2.99
N ILE A 244 4.93 2.37 -2.75
CA ILE A 244 4.81 1.29 -3.72
C ILE A 244 3.85 0.24 -3.17
N ASP A 245 3.24 -0.56 -4.05
CA ASP A 245 2.58 -1.81 -3.67
C ASP A 245 2.65 -2.80 -4.83
N LEU A 246 2.65 -4.09 -4.50
CA LEU A 246 2.65 -5.16 -5.48
C LEU A 246 1.59 -6.22 -5.16
N THR A 247 1.22 -6.98 -6.18
CA THR A 247 0.43 -8.20 -6.04
C THR A 247 1.04 -9.30 -6.89
N ARG A 248 0.82 -10.55 -6.50
CA ARG A 248 1.22 -11.73 -7.27
C ARG A 248 -0.02 -12.29 -7.96
N LEU A 249 0.02 -12.38 -9.29
CA LEU A 249 -1.03 -12.98 -10.11
C LEU A 249 -1.03 -14.51 -9.93
N ASP A 250 -2.13 -15.17 -10.30
CA ASP A 250 -2.29 -16.63 -10.12
C ASP A 250 -1.26 -17.44 -10.93
N ASN A 251 -0.79 -16.90 -12.06
CA ASN A 251 0.27 -17.50 -12.87
C ASN A 251 1.69 -17.30 -12.30
N GLY A 252 1.82 -16.60 -11.16
CA GLY A 252 3.07 -16.31 -10.49
C GLY A 252 3.75 -14.99 -10.85
N THR A 253 3.25 -14.26 -11.86
CA THR A 253 3.77 -12.93 -12.22
C THR A 253 3.58 -11.94 -11.08
N LEU A 254 4.58 -11.11 -10.83
CA LEU A 254 4.46 -9.96 -9.93
C LEU A 254 4.02 -8.73 -10.72
N ALA A 255 3.03 -8.00 -10.22
CA ALA A 255 2.60 -6.71 -10.74
C ALA A 255 2.87 -5.63 -9.68
N LEU A 256 3.68 -4.63 -10.02
CA LEU A 256 4.15 -3.56 -9.14
C LEU A 256 3.63 -2.21 -9.64
N LEU A 257 3.07 -1.43 -8.72
CA LEU A 257 2.77 -0.02 -8.92
C LEU A 257 3.79 0.84 -8.17
N CYS A 258 4.45 1.73 -8.91
CA CYS A 258 5.40 2.68 -8.37
C CYS A 258 5.55 3.91 -9.27
N ASN A 259 6.24 4.94 -8.78
CA ASN A 259 6.71 6.06 -9.60
C ASN A 259 8.19 5.83 -9.95
N PRO A 260 8.52 5.31 -11.14
CA PRO A 260 9.87 4.85 -11.49
C PRO A 260 10.79 5.99 -11.94
N VAL A 261 10.81 7.09 -11.18
CA VAL A 261 11.63 8.28 -11.46
C VAL A 261 12.59 8.52 -10.30
N GLY A 262 13.86 8.82 -10.60
CA GLY A 262 14.88 9.08 -9.58
C GLY A 262 14.78 10.46 -8.90
N ASN A 263 13.98 11.39 -9.43
CA ASN A 263 13.81 12.71 -8.85
C ASN A 263 12.92 12.62 -7.58
N ILE A 264 13.54 12.80 -6.42
CA ILE A 264 12.86 12.73 -5.11
C ILE A 264 11.70 13.72 -5.06
N GLY A 265 10.53 13.22 -4.65
CA GLY A 265 9.31 14.02 -4.51
C GLY A 265 8.43 14.10 -5.76
N ARG A 266 8.97 13.90 -6.98
CA ARG A 266 8.17 13.93 -8.22
C ARG A 266 7.26 12.69 -8.33
N ARG A 267 5.96 12.83 -8.04
CA ARG A 267 4.97 11.74 -7.96
C ARG A 267 4.26 11.43 -9.29
N THR A 268 4.97 11.52 -10.40
CA THR A 268 4.48 11.21 -11.76
C THR A 268 5.64 10.73 -12.65
N PRO A 269 5.40 9.78 -13.58
CA PRO A 269 4.18 9.00 -13.76
C PRO A 269 3.96 7.97 -12.64
N LEU A 270 2.73 7.45 -12.52
CA LEU A 270 2.45 6.21 -11.79
C LEU A 270 2.42 5.07 -12.82
N THR A 271 3.33 4.10 -12.69
CA THR A 271 3.59 3.09 -13.71
C THR A 271 3.27 1.70 -13.18
N LEU A 272 2.65 0.88 -14.05
CA LEU A 272 2.50 -0.55 -13.86
C LEU A 272 3.67 -1.30 -14.49
N SER A 273 4.39 -2.05 -13.66
CA SER A 273 5.50 -2.91 -14.10
C SER A 273 5.25 -4.36 -13.70
N VAL A 274 5.77 -5.31 -14.48
CA VAL A 274 5.64 -6.74 -14.21
C VAL A 274 6.98 -7.45 -14.14
N SER A 275 7.04 -8.52 -13.35
CA SER A 275 8.20 -9.41 -13.26
C SER A 275 7.78 -10.88 -13.28
N ASN A 276 8.45 -11.67 -14.11
CA ASN A 276 8.25 -13.12 -14.23
C ASN A 276 9.43 -13.93 -13.65
N ASP A 277 10.43 -13.26 -13.09
CA ASP A 277 11.67 -13.86 -12.60
C ASP A 277 11.89 -13.59 -11.10
N ASN A 278 10.79 -13.62 -10.34
CA ASN A 278 10.78 -13.40 -8.89
C ASN A 278 11.33 -12.01 -8.48
N GLY A 279 11.00 -10.97 -9.23
CA GLY A 279 11.33 -9.57 -8.92
C GLY A 279 12.78 -9.19 -9.22
N ASN A 280 13.49 -9.96 -10.04
CA ASN A 280 14.88 -9.67 -10.42
C ASN A 280 14.95 -8.68 -11.60
N LYS A 281 14.09 -8.83 -12.60
CA LYS A 281 13.92 -7.92 -13.72
C LYS A 281 12.47 -7.48 -13.84
N TRP A 282 12.29 -6.26 -14.30
CA TRP A 282 11.00 -5.60 -14.40
C TRP A 282 10.79 -5.04 -15.80
N LEU A 283 9.61 -5.32 -16.36
CA LEU A 283 9.13 -4.74 -17.60
C LEU A 283 8.07 -3.69 -17.25
N SER A 284 8.33 -2.42 -17.57
CA SER A 284 7.31 -1.38 -17.51
C SER A 284 6.29 -1.62 -18.63
N LEU A 285 5.03 -1.84 -18.27
CA LEU A 285 3.97 -2.05 -19.26
C LEU A 285 3.48 -0.70 -19.80
N TYR A 286 3.00 0.17 -18.91
CA TYR A 286 2.48 1.50 -19.25
C TYR A 286 2.30 2.36 -17.99
N ASN A 287 2.18 3.67 -18.23
CA ASN A 287 1.78 4.64 -17.21
C ASN A 287 0.27 4.58 -17.03
N ILE A 288 -0.16 4.39 -15.79
CA ILE A 288 -1.55 4.41 -15.35
C ILE A 288 -2.04 5.87 -15.23
N GLU A 289 -1.16 6.72 -14.74
CA GLU A 289 -1.33 8.17 -14.66
C GLU A 289 -0.02 8.80 -15.12
N ASP A 290 -0.15 9.86 -15.90
CA ASP A 290 0.98 10.59 -16.43
C ASP A 290 0.57 12.02 -16.75
N ASP A 291 1.16 12.96 -16.02
CA ASP A 291 0.95 14.40 -16.26
C ASP A 291 1.91 14.96 -17.33
N ASP A 292 2.84 14.15 -17.89
CA ASP A 292 3.70 14.56 -19.01
C ASP A 292 3.01 14.40 -20.39
N VAL A 293 1.76 13.91 -20.43
CA VAL A 293 0.95 13.93 -21.65
C VAL A 293 0.43 15.34 -21.87
N ASP A 294 1.07 16.07 -22.79
CA ASP A 294 0.83 17.47 -23.12
C ASP A 294 -0.65 17.77 -23.49
N VAL A 295 -1.45 18.10 -22.47
CA VAL A 295 -2.71 18.84 -22.64
C VAL A 295 -2.39 20.33 -22.67
N GLY A 296 -1.77 20.78 -23.77
CA GLY A 296 -1.74 22.18 -24.19
C GLY A 296 -1.13 23.17 -23.19
N HIS A 297 0.15 23.01 -22.86
CA HIS A 297 0.98 24.09 -22.27
C HIS A 297 0.61 24.58 -20.86
N LEU A 298 0.12 23.70 -19.99
CA LEU A 298 0.09 23.96 -18.54
C LEU A 298 0.74 22.80 -17.79
N ILE A 299 2.08 22.81 -17.69
CA ILE A 299 2.74 22.12 -16.58
C ILE A 299 2.21 22.80 -15.32
N ARG A 300 1.31 22.14 -14.59
CA ARG A 300 0.78 22.73 -13.36
C ARG A 300 1.96 22.98 -12.42
N GLN A 301 2.03 24.18 -11.84
CA GLN A 301 3.08 24.55 -10.88
C GLN A 301 3.07 23.67 -9.60
N ASP A 302 2.00 22.91 -9.35
CA ASP A 302 1.92 21.96 -8.23
C ASP A 302 2.50 20.56 -8.55
N GLY A 303 2.78 20.24 -9.83
CA GLY A 303 3.36 18.98 -10.25
C GLY A 303 2.44 17.77 -10.03
N GLY A 304 2.54 16.76 -10.91
CA GLY A 304 1.69 15.57 -10.78
C GLY A 304 1.87 14.81 -9.47
N GLU A 305 0.75 14.54 -8.79
CA GLU A 305 0.72 13.79 -7.53
C GLU A 305 -0.18 12.57 -7.64
N PHE A 306 0.40 11.48 -8.15
CA PHE A 306 -0.18 10.14 -8.17
C PHE A 306 0.65 9.24 -7.27
N SER A 307 0.11 8.89 -6.12
CA SER A 307 0.93 8.31 -5.06
C SER A 307 0.15 7.37 -4.15
N TYR A 308 0.89 6.63 -3.32
CA TYR A 308 0.34 5.64 -2.39
C TYR A 308 -0.62 4.67 -3.10
N PRO A 309 -0.16 3.96 -4.14
CA PRO A 309 -0.96 2.93 -4.78
C PRO A 309 -1.20 1.78 -3.81
N SER A 310 -2.32 1.09 -3.94
CA SER A 310 -2.56 -0.23 -3.38
C SER A 310 -3.14 -1.10 -4.49
N VAL A 311 -2.67 -2.34 -4.61
CA VAL A 311 -3.05 -3.24 -5.70
C VAL A 311 -3.33 -4.65 -5.17
N ILE A 312 -4.38 -5.27 -5.68
CA ILE A 312 -4.73 -6.68 -5.45
C ILE A 312 -5.02 -7.35 -6.79
N SER A 313 -5.02 -8.68 -6.83
CA SER A 313 -5.31 -9.44 -8.05
C SER A 313 -6.20 -10.65 -7.81
N ARG A 314 -6.88 -11.06 -8.88
CA ARG A 314 -7.60 -12.34 -8.98
C ARG A 314 -7.43 -12.87 -10.40
N GLY A 315 -6.83 -14.05 -10.55
CA GLY A 315 -6.39 -14.50 -11.88
C GLY A 315 -5.34 -13.55 -12.43
N ASN A 316 -5.59 -13.09 -13.66
CA ASN A 316 -4.76 -12.09 -14.34
C ASN A 316 -5.31 -10.67 -14.23
N VAL A 317 -6.41 -10.46 -13.49
CA VAL A 317 -7.03 -9.14 -13.34
C VAL A 317 -6.47 -8.47 -12.09
N ILE A 318 -5.93 -7.26 -12.26
CA ILE A 318 -5.55 -6.39 -11.15
C ILE A 318 -6.67 -5.39 -10.85
N TYR A 319 -6.73 -5.00 -9.58
CA TYR A 319 -7.55 -3.93 -9.07
C TYR A 319 -6.63 -3.04 -8.27
N ALA A 320 -6.66 -1.73 -8.53
CA ALA A 320 -5.79 -0.79 -7.85
C ALA A 320 -6.53 0.47 -7.43
N VAL A 321 -6.08 1.08 -6.33
CA VAL A 321 -6.44 2.44 -5.95
C VAL A 321 -5.18 3.26 -5.71
N TYR A 322 -5.27 4.57 -5.85
CA TYR A 322 -4.15 5.49 -5.60
C TYR A 322 -4.68 6.87 -5.21
N THR A 323 -3.85 7.63 -4.50
CA THR A 323 -4.14 9.04 -4.24
C THR A 323 -3.87 9.86 -5.48
N ARG A 324 -4.83 10.71 -5.83
CA ARG A 324 -4.76 11.68 -6.92
C ARG A 324 -4.84 13.11 -6.37
N HIS A 325 -3.76 13.86 -6.52
CA HIS A 325 -3.59 15.26 -6.08
C HIS A 325 -4.00 15.53 -4.62
N ARG A 326 -3.94 14.50 -3.76
CA ARG A 326 -4.39 14.51 -2.36
C ARG A 326 -5.84 14.97 -2.14
N LYS A 327 -6.66 14.96 -3.18
CA LYS A 327 -8.06 15.42 -3.14
C LYS A 327 -9.04 14.38 -3.61
N GLN A 328 -8.55 13.39 -4.36
CA GLN A 328 -9.36 12.33 -4.94
C GLN A 328 -8.65 10.98 -4.80
N ILE A 329 -9.43 9.91 -4.90
CA ILE A 329 -8.90 8.54 -5.01
C ILE A 329 -9.27 8.01 -6.40
N GLY A 330 -8.26 7.62 -7.17
CA GLY A 330 -8.45 6.91 -8.43
C GLY A 330 -8.58 5.41 -8.20
N PHE A 331 -9.34 4.74 -9.05
CA PHE A 331 -9.49 3.29 -9.10
C PHE A 331 -9.25 2.78 -10.52
N ILE A 332 -8.60 1.62 -10.59
CA ILE A 332 -8.34 0.91 -11.84
C ILE A 332 -8.71 -0.56 -11.70
N LYS A 333 -9.29 -1.10 -12.77
CA LYS A 333 -9.40 -2.52 -13.02
C LYS A 333 -8.79 -2.82 -14.39
N ASP A 334 -7.88 -3.78 -14.44
CA ASP A 334 -7.16 -4.09 -15.67
C ASP A 334 -6.83 -5.58 -15.77
N GLU A 335 -6.87 -6.13 -16.98
CA GLU A 335 -6.50 -7.52 -17.24
C GLU A 335 -5.09 -7.60 -17.83
N ILE A 336 -4.17 -8.18 -17.08
CA ILE A 336 -2.77 -8.32 -17.48
C ILE A 336 -2.65 -9.46 -18.47
N LYS A 337 -2.54 -9.11 -19.75
CA LYS A 337 -2.33 -10.02 -20.87
C LYS A 337 -0.82 -10.08 -21.16
N LEU A 338 -0.14 -11.10 -20.62
CA LEU A 338 1.29 -11.34 -20.79
C LEU A 338 1.60 -12.15 -22.05
#